data_AF-A0A7C7LUB9-F1
#
_entry.id   AF-A0A7C7LUB9-F1
#
_cell.length_a   1.000
_cell.length_b   1.000
_cell.length_c   1.000
_cell.angle_alpha   90.00
_cell.angle_beta   90.00
_cell.angle_gamma   90.00
#
_symmetry.space_group_name_H-M   'P 1'
#
loop_
_entity.id
_entity.type
_entity.pdbx_description
1 polymer ?
#
loop_
_entity_poly.entity_id
_entity_poly.type
_entity_poly.pdbx_seq_one_letter_code
_entity_poly.pdbx_strand_id
1 'polypeptide(L)' 'MISILGIPLDENSSFLRGPAKAPKLIMEAFYSDASNMFAENGIDCGDQSKFTNL' A
#
# COMPACT_ATOMS: atom_id res chain seq x y z
N MET A 1 -15.54 -1.45 -7.97
CA MET A 1 -14.23 -0.91 -8.33
C MET A 1 -13.58 -0.42 -7.05
N ILE A 2 -12.35 -0.83 -6.75
CA ILE A 2 -11.62 -0.48 -5.52
C ILE A 2 -10.29 0.13 -5.95
N SER A 3 -9.90 1.24 -5.31
CA SER A 3 -8.62 1.93 -5.53
C SER A 3 -7.90 2.12 -4.20
N ILE A 4 -6.57 2.15 -4.23
CA ILE A 4 -5.71 2.33 -3.06
C ILE A 4 -5.21 3.77 -3.04
N LEU A 5 -5.49 4.47 -1.93
CA LEU A 5 -5.01 5.83 -1.68
C LEU A 5 -3.99 5.80 -0.55
N GLY A 6 -2.74 6.11 -0.86
CA GLY A 6 -1.68 6.30 0.13
C GLY A 6 -1.76 7.69 0.74
N ILE A 7 -2.00 7.77 2.06
CA ILE A 7 -1.99 9.03 2.81
C ILE A 7 -0.82 9.00 3.82
N PRO A 8 0.27 9.76 3.57
CA PRO A 8 1.44 9.77 4.43
C PRO A 8 1.25 10.72 5.63
N LEU A 9 0.31 10.40 6.53
CA LEU A 9 -0.02 11.24 7.68
C LEU A 9 0.23 10.53 9.01
N ASP A 10 0.96 11.19 9.91
CA ASP A 10 1.22 10.71 11.28
C ASP A 10 1.19 11.84 12.33
N GLU A 11 0.57 12.97 12.01
CA GLU A 11 0.49 14.14 12.90
C GLU A 11 -0.27 13.84 14.21
N ASN A 12 -1.25 12.94 14.14
CA ASN A 12 -2.09 12.53 15.28
C ASN A 12 -1.49 11.37 16.10
N SER A 13 -0.25 10.96 15.83
CA SER A 13 0.41 9.92 16.62
C SER A 13 0.70 10.41 18.05
N SER A 14 0.23 9.65 19.04
CA SER A 14 0.35 10.01 20.47
C SER A 14 1.63 9.51 21.16
N PHE A 15 2.38 8.60 20.52
CA PHE A 15 3.59 8.01 21.07
C PHE A 15 4.80 8.19 20.15
N LEU A 16 4.75 7.67 18.91
CA LEU A 16 5.84 7.74 17.94
C LEU A 16 5.34 8.09 16.54
N ARG A 17 6.16 8.88 15.84
CA ARG A 17 6.04 9.17 14.40
C ARG A 17 6.75 8.11 13.58
N GLY A 18 6.26 7.86 12.37
CA GLY A 18 6.69 6.73 11.54
C GLY A 18 5.65 6.23 10.54
N PRO A 19 4.35 6.12 10.91
CA PRO A 19 3.32 5.61 10.00
C PRO A 19 3.19 6.36 8.68
N ALA A 20 3.55 7.65 8.64
CA ALA A 20 3.56 8.44 7.41
C ALA A 20 4.44 7.85 6.30
N LYS A 21 5.46 7.03 6.65
CA LYS A 21 6.34 6.36 5.67
C LYS A 21 5.75 5.05 5.15
N ALA A 22 4.72 4.52 5.80
CA ALA A 22 4.17 3.20 5.51
C ALA A 22 3.57 3.06 4.09
N PRO A 23 2.81 4.03 3.54
CA PRO A 23 2.14 3.84 2.25
C PRO A 23 3.11 3.44 1.12
N LYS A 24 4.26 4.11 1.03
CA LYS A 24 5.29 3.79 0.04
C LYS A 24 5.88 2.39 0.26
N LEU A 25 6.28 2.07 1.50
CA LEU A 25 6.91 0.80 1.85
C LEU A 25 5.97 -0.41 1.64
N ILE A 26 4.67 -0.25 1.92
CA ILE A 26 3.67 -1.30 1.70
C ILE A 26 3.59 -1.64 0.21
N MET A 27 3.58 -0.63 -0.66
CA MET A 27 3.48 -0.85 -2.09
C MET A 27 4.77 -1.42 -2.69
N GLU A 28 5.94 -0.98 -2.21
CA GLU A 28 7.22 -1.59 -2.58
C GLU A 28 7.26 -3.07 -2.20
N ALA A 29 6.79 -3.44 -1.01
CA ALA A 29 6.70 -4.84 -0.59
C ALA A 29 5.68 -5.64 -1.43
N PHE A 30 4.54 -5.03 -1.76
CA PHE A 30 3.50 -5.66 -2.57
C PHE A 30 4.00 -6.03 -3.98
N TYR A 31 4.81 -5.17 -4.60
CA TYR A 31 5.42 -5.39 -5.91
C TYR A 31 6.81 -6.07 -5.86
N SER A 32 7.18 -6.68 -4.73
CA SER A 32 8.46 -7.39 -4.63
C SER A 32 8.48 -8.69 -5.43
N ASP A 33 9.66 -9.11 -5.89
CA ASP A 33 9.86 -10.35 -6.66
C ASP A 33 9.49 -11.63 -5.89
N ALA A 34 9.42 -11.55 -4.56
CA ALA A 34 9.01 -12.66 -3.70
C ALA A 34 7.48 -12.82 -3.63
N SER A 35 6.72 -11.82 -4.07
CA SER A 35 5.26 -11.79 -4.03
C SER A 35 4.66 -12.12 -5.41
N ASN A 36 3.44 -12.65 -5.40
CA ASN A 36 2.62 -12.72 -6.61
C ASN A 36 1.46 -11.71 -6.53
N MET A 37 0.78 -11.49 -7.65
CA MET A 37 -0.31 -10.51 -7.74
C MET A 37 -1.69 -11.10 -7.43
N PHE A 38 -1.77 -12.36 -7.02
CA PHE A 38 -3.03 -13.05 -6.78
C PHE A 38 -3.34 -13.12 -5.29
N ALA A 39 -4.54 -12.70 -4.91
CA ALA A 39 -5.06 -12.93 -3.58
C ALA A 39 -5.39 -14.41 -3.36
N GLU A 40 -5.52 -14.85 -2.10
CA GLU A 40 -5.82 -16.24 -1.74
C GLU A 40 -7.14 -16.77 -2.32
N ASN A 41 -8.06 -15.87 -2.67
CA ASN A 41 -9.32 -16.20 -3.34
C ASN A 41 -9.23 -16.21 -4.88
N GLY A 42 -8.02 -16.09 -5.45
CA GLY A 42 -7.76 -16.14 -6.88
C GLY A 42 -7.99 -14.83 -7.65
N ILE A 43 -8.26 -13.72 -6.96
CA ILE A 43 -8.44 -12.41 -7.61
C ILE A 43 -7.08 -11.81 -7.98
N ASP A 44 -6.95 -11.32 -9.21
CA ASP A 44 -5.78 -10.57 -9.68
C ASP A 44 -5.82 -9.11 -9.19
N CYS A 45 -4.79 -8.74 -8.43
CA CYS A 45 -4.58 -7.43 -7.83
C CYS A 45 -3.42 -6.66 -8.49
N GLY A 46 -2.88 -7.13 -9.62
CA GLY A 46 -1.68 -6.57 -10.26
C GLY A 46 -1.86 -5.24 -11.00
N ASP A 47 -3.06 -4.66 -10.96
CA ASP A 47 -3.37 -3.41 -11.65
C ASP A 47 -2.79 -2.19 -10.91
N GLN A 48 -1.66 -1.69 -11.41
CA GLN A 48 -0.97 -0.51 -10.87
C GLN A 48 -1.75 0.80 -11.05
N SER A 49 -2.69 0.87 -11.99
CA SER A 49 -3.47 2.09 -12.24
C SER A 49 -4.44 2.43 -11.12
N LYS A 50 -4.70 1.46 -10.22
CA LYS A 50 -5.57 1.61 -9.06
C LYS A 50 -4.91 2.26 -7.86
N PHE A 51 -3.61 2.55 -7.93
CA PHE A 51 -2.85 3.13 -6.83
C PHE A 51 -2.60 4.63 -7.04
N THR A 52 -2.82 5.42 -5.99
CA THR A 52 -2.53 6.86 -5.97
C THR A 52 -1.93 7.25 -4.63
N ASN A 53 -0.83 8.00 -4.62
CA ASN A 53 -0.32 8.67 -3.41
C ASN A 53 -0.71 10.14 -3.44
N LEU A 54 -1.05 10.67 -2.27
CA LEU A 54 -1.16 12.11 -1.99
C LEU A 54 0.11 12.60 -1.27
#